data_AF-A0A2A5ALP5-F1
#
_entry.id   AF-A0A2A5ALP5-F1
#
_cell.length_a   1.000
_cell.length_b   1.000
_cell.length_c   1.000
_cell.angle_alpha   90.00
_cell.angle_beta   90.00
_cell.angle_gamma   90.00
#
_symmetry.space_group_name_H-M   'P 1'
#
loop_
_entity.id
_entity.type
_entity.pdbx_description
1 polymer ?
#
loop_
_entity_poly.entity_id
_entity_poly.type
_entity_poly.pdbx_seq_one_letter_code
_entity_poly.pdbx_strand_id
1 'polypeptide(L)' 'MTMATVRLWGTTIGYVSMDHDETFARFEYDPAFVEAGIDLAPLMMPAKAGVIYRFPDI' A
#
# COMPACT_ATOMS: atom_id res chain seq x y z
N MET A 1 -9.94 9.29 -10.63
CA MET A 1 -9.46 8.47 -9.51
C MET A 1 -9.69 7.01 -9.82
N THR A 2 -8.62 6.22 -9.87
CA THR A 2 -8.67 4.76 -10.01
C THR A 2 -8.09 4.14 -8.76
N MET A 3 -8.69 3.04 -8.30
CA MET A 3 -8.26 2.32 -7.10
C MET A 3 -8.21 0.83 -7.39
N ALA A 4 -7.21 0.15 -6.85
CA ALA A 4 -7.10 -1.30 -6.92
C ALA A 4 -6.77 -1.88 -5.55
N THR A 5 -7.26 -3.09 -5.31
CA THR A 5 -6.95 -3.87 -4.11
C THR A 5 -5.74 -4.74 -4.37
N VAL A 6 -4.76 -4.70 -3.48
CA VAL A 6 -3.59 -5.55 -3.54
C VAL A 6 -3.84 -6.78 -2.67
N ARG A 7 -3.69 -7.97 -3.27
CA ARG A 7 -3.89 -9.25 -2.60
C ARG A 7 -2.63 -10.10 -2.66
N LEU A 8 -2.30 -10.73 -1.55
CA LEU A 8 -1.25 -11.74 -1.44
C LEU A 8 -1.88 -13.07 -1.04
N TRP A 9 -1.79 -14.07 -1.91
CA TRP A 9 -2.40 -15.41 -1.72
C TRP A 9 -3.87 -15.37 -1.28
N GLY A 10 -4.65 -14.46 -1.85
CA GLY A 10 -6.07 -14.28 -1.54
C GLY A 10 -6.36 -13.34 -0.37
N THR A 11 -5.37 -13.06 0.48
CA THR A 11 -5.45 -12.11 1.60
C THR A 11 -5.27 -10.68 1.09
N THR A 12 -6.15 -9.77 1.50
CA THR A 12 -5.99 -8.34 1.23
C THR A 12 -4.83 -7.80 2.06
N ILE A 13 -3.85 -7.19 1.41
CA ILE A 13 -2.69 -6.60 2.08
C ILE A 13 -2.72 -5.07 2.09
N GLY A 14 -3.45 -4.47 1.17
CA GLY A 14 -3.50 -3.02 1.04
C GLY A 14 -4.21 -2.55 -0.22
N TYR A 15 -4.12 -1.25 -0.43
CA TYR A 15 -4.86 -0.53 -1.46
C TYR A 15 -3.92 0.42 -2.19
N VAL A 16 -4.08 0.48 -3.50
CA VAL A 16 -3.38 1.44 -4.35
C VAL A 16 -4.40 2.37 -4.99
N SER A 17 -4.14 3.67 -4.94
CA SER A 17 -4.97 4.70 -5.55
C SER A 17 -4.14 5.67 -6.38
N MET A 18 -4.70 6.13 -7.50
CA MET A 18 -4.05 7.08 -8.39
C MET A 18 -5.10 8.01 -9.01
N ASP A 19 -4.84 9.31 -8.91
CA ASP A 19 -5.64 10.31 -9.62
C ASP A 19 -5.13 10.52 -11.04
N HIS A 20 -5.97 11.06 -11.93
CA HIS A 20 -5.61 11.21 -13.35
C HIS A 20 -4.50 12.24 -13.58
N ASP A 21 -4.40 13.20 -12.65
CA ASP A 21 -3.43 14.28 -12.61
C ASP A 21 -2.13 13.92 -11.89
N GLU A 22 -2.02 12.71 -11.34
CA GLU A 22 -0.83 12.26 -10.66
C GLU A 22 0.09 11.42 -11.53
N THR A 23 1.39 11.61 -11.36
CA THR A 23 2.42 10.80 -12.02
C THR A 23 2.70 9.50 -11.25
N PHE A 24 2.40 9.46 -9.95
CA PHE A 24 2.72 8.33 -9.07
C PHE A 24 1.52 7.92 -8.24
N ALA A 25 1.33 6.60 -8.13
CA ALA A 25 0.30 6.03 -7.29
C ALA A 25 0.65 6.13 -5.79
N ARG A 26 -0.39 6.09 -4.97
CA ARG A 26 -0.35 6.04 -3.51
C ARG A 26 -0.68 4.63 -3.05
N PHE A 27 0.05 4.10 -2.09
CA PHE A 27 -0.22 2.80 -1.48
C PHE A 27 -0.46 2.94 0.02
N GLU A 28 -1.43 2.18 0.55
CA GLU A 28 -1.69 2.07 1.98
C GLU A 28 -1.90 0.61 2.37
N TYR A 29 -1.36 0.19 3.51
CA TYR A 29 -1.59 -1.15 4.04
C TYR A 29 -2.99 -1.29 4.65
N ASP A 30 -3.57 -2.48 4.50
CA ASP A 30 -4.79 -2.84 5.21
C ASP A 30 -4.51 -2.93 6.72
N PRO A 31 -5.31 -2.27 7.58
CA PRO A 31 -5.09 -2.30 9.03
C PRO A 31 -5.04 -3.71 9.61
N ALA A 32 -5.88 -4.64 9.12
CA ALA A 32 -5.88 -6.02 9.58
C ALA A 32 -4.61 -6.77 9.16
N PHE A 33 -4.01 -6.39 8.03
CA PHE A 33 -2.71 -6.92 7.62
C PHE A 33 -1.56 -6.39 8.48
N VAL A 34 -1.61 -5.11 8.88
CA VAL A 34 -0.62 -4.52 9.80
C VAL A 34 -0.68 -5.21 11.17
N GLU A 35 -1.87 -5.49 11.67
CA GLU A 35 -2.06 -6.23 12.93
C GLU A 35 -1.53 -7.67 12.89
N ALA A 36 -1.43 -8.27 11.70
CA ALA A 36 -0.81 -9.60 11.54
C ALA A 36 0.71 -9.58 11.81
N GLY A 37 1.34 -8.41 11.89
CA GLY A 37 2.77 -8.25 12.20
C GLY A 37 3.70 -8.70 11.08
N ILE A 38 3.18 -8.86 9.85
CA ILE A 38 3.95 -9.27 8.67
C ILE A 38 4.41 -8.02 7.92
N ASP A 39 5.72 -7.87 7.79
CA ASP A 39 6.31 -6.75 7.06
C ASP A 39 6.92 -7.24 5.75
N LEU A 40 6.27 -6.92 4.62
CA LEU A 40 6.70 -7.37 3.30
C LEU A 40 7.89 -6.59 2.76
N ALA A 41 8.00 -5.32 3.14
CA ALA A 41 9.01 -4.41 2.63
C ALA A 41 9.52 -3.45 3.74
N PRO A 42 10.06 -3.98 4.85
CA PRO A 42 10.39 -3.20 6.04
C PRO A 42 11.38 -2.03 5.80
N LEU A 43 12.16 -2.10 4.73
CA LEU A 43 13.14 -1.05 4.39
C LEU A 43 12.56 0.09 3.54
N MET A 44 11.62 -0.20 2.64
CA MET A 44 11.03 0.80 1.73
C MET A 44 9.64 1.25 2.17
N MET A 45 8.87 0.31 2.71
CA MET A 45 7.44 0.45 2.97
C MET A 45 7.06 -0.36 4.22
N PRO A 46 7.40 0.13 5.43
CA PRO A 46 7.07 -0.57 6.67
C PRO A 46 5.56 -0.79 6.84
N ALA A 47 5.14 -1.97 7.29
CA ALA A 47 3.73 -2.25 7.58
C ALA A 47 3.21 -1.40 8.75
N LYS A 48 2.60 -0.25 8.44
CA LYS A 48 2.05 0.71 9.41
C LYS A 48 0.66 1.17 8.97
N ALA A 49 -0.28 1.16 9.91
CA ALA A 49 -1.64 1.62 9.65
C ALA A 49 -1.69 3.15 9.49
N GLY A 50 -2.47 3.62 8.52
CA GLY A 50 -2.67 5.06 8.26
C GLY A 50 -1.46 5.77 7.65
N VAL A 51 -0.45 5.04 7.16
CA VAL A 51 0.68 5.62 6.43
C VAL A 51 0.46 5.42 4.93
N ILE A 52 0.51 6.52 4.18
CA ILE A 52 0.41 6.52 2.73
C ILE A 52 1.82 6.58 2.13
N TYR A 53 2.17 5.55 1.38
CA TYR A 53 3.44 5.40 0.68
C TYR A 53 3.34 5.87 -0.76
N ARG A 54 4.38 6.56 -1.22
CA ARG A 54 4.50 7.10 -2.57
C ARG A 54 5.95 6.97 -2.99
N PHE A 55 6.18 6.65 -4.26
CA PHE A 55 7.50 6.35 -4.75
C PHE A 55 7.81 7.15 -6.02
N PRO A 56 8.23 8.42 -5.88
CA PRO A 56 8.49 9.30 -7.03
C PRO A 56 9.86 9.09 -7.69
N ASP A 57 10.80 8.43 -7.01
CA ASP A 57 12.22 8.29 -7.39
C ASP A 57 12.62 6.85 -7.76
N ILE A 58 11.64 5.97 -8.04
CA ILE A 58 11.88 4.59 -8.50
C ILE A 58 11.42 4.36 -9.94
#